data_AF-A0AAV4JDE4-F1
#
_entry.id   AF-A0AAV4JDE4-F1
#
_cell.length_a   1.000
_cell.length_b   1.000
_cell.length_c   1.000
_cell.angle_alpha   90.00
_cell.angle_beta   90.00
_cell.angle_gamma   90.00
#
_symmetry.space_group_name_H-M   'P 1'
#
loop_
_entity.id
_entity.type
_entity.pdbx_description
1 polymer ?
#
loop_
_entity_poly.entity_id
_entity_poly.type
_entity_poly.pdbx_seq_one_letter_code
_entity_poly.pdbx_strand_id
1 'polypeptide(L)'
;MTTETLQLMDERRKNESNPEKYKELNRKVKDLCNEAKDLWTTRECNGIQVYSNSSKSKYFLDQIKDVVSRKPSPKSGCIKSRSGQILMDINGILKRWSQYVEELFDDVRVRRPPFWNNGPPFMEEV
;
A
#
# COMPACT_ATOMS: atom_id res chain seq x y z
N MET A 1 -2.47 -23.58 -5.63
CA MET A 1 -1.24 -24.06 -6.29
C MET A 1 -1.49 -25.50 -6.68
N THR A 2 -1.36 -25.85 -7.96
CA THR A 2 -1.69 -27.20 -8.45
C THR A 2 -0.46 -28.11 -8.42
N THR A 3 -0.69 -29.42 -8.40
CA THR A 3 0.37 -30.44 -8.48
C THR A 3 1.22 -30.29 -9.74
N GLU A 4 0.60 -29.85 -10.84
CA GLU A 4 1.27 -29.52 -12.11
C GLU A 4 2.26 -28.36 -11.96
N THR A 5 1.90 -27.29 -11.25
CA THR A 5 2.83 -26.16 -11.04
C THR A 5 4.07 -26.60 -10.25
N LEU A 6 3.88 -27.47 -9.25
CA LEU A 6 4.98 -28.01 -8.45
C LEU A 6 5.94 -28.88 -9.28
N GLN A 7 5.39 -29.72 -10.16
CA GLN A 7 6.19 -30.53 -11.08
C GLN A 7 7.03 -29.65 -12.03
N LEU A 8 6.44 -28.59 -12.59
CA LEU A 8 7.16 -27.65 -13.45
C LEU A 8 8.25 -26.86 -12.69
N MET A 9 8.03 -26.55 -11.41
CA MET A 9 9.05 -25.91 -10.57
C MET A 9 10.25 -26.84 -10.31
N ASP A 10 10.00 -28.14 -10.14
CA ASP A 10 11.05 -29.14 -9.98
C ASP A 10 11.79 -29.43 -11.28
N GLU A 11 11.09 -29.47 -12.41
CA GLU A 11 11.71 -29.56 -13.74
C GLU A 11 12.57 -28.35 -14.05
N ARG A 12 12.11 -27.14 -13.69
CA ARG A 12 12.92 -25.91 -13.82
C ARG A 12 14.23 -26.04 -13.03
N ARG A 13 14.17 -26.56 -11.80
CA ARG A 13 15.34 -26.76 -10.94
C ARG A 13 16.34 -27.75 -11.53
N LYS A 14 15.85 -28.81 -12.19
CA LYS A 14 16.70 -29.82 -12.85
C LYS A 14 17.35 -29.32 -14.14
N ASN A 15 16.77 -28.30 -14.80
CA ASN A 15 17.25 -27.77 -16.08
C ASN A 15 18.06 -26.47 -15.93
N GLU A 16 18.66 -26.20 -14.77
CA GLU A 16 19.44 -24.98 -14.52
C GLU A 16 20.63 -24.83 -15.48
N SER A 17 21.23 -25.95 -15.91
CA SER A 17 22.34 -25.95 -16.87
C SER A 17 21.93 -25.68 -18.33
N ASN A 18 20.62 -25.69 -18.66
CA ASN A 18 20.13 -25.41 -20.02
C ASN A 18 19.34 -24.09 -20.03
N PRO A 19 19.94 -22.98 -20.50
CA PRO A 19 19.37 -21.64 -20.35
C PRO A 19 18.06 -21.45 -21.12
N GLU A 20 17.91 -22.03 -22.32
CA GLU A 20 16.68 -21.89 -23.12
C GLU A 20 15.51 -22.63 -22.47
N LYS A 21 15.75 -23.88 -22.06
CA LYS A 21 14.73 -24.70 -21.41
C LYS A 21 14.35 -24.16 -20.02
N TYR A 22 15.32 -23.63 -19.28
CA TYR A 22 15.07 -22.94 -18.02
C TYR A 22 14.18 -21.72 -18.22
N LYS A 23 14.46 -20.88 -19.22
CA LYS A 23 13.69 -19.67 -19.51
C LYS A 23 12.24 -19.99 -19.86
N GLU A 24 12.02 -21.02 -20.68
CA GLU A 24 10.68 -21.49 -21.03
C GLU A 24 9.91 -21.99 -19.79
N LEU A 25 10.52 -22.88 -18.99
CA LEU A 25 9.90 -23.42 -17.78
C LEU A 25 9.62 -22.30 -16.76
N ASN A 26 10.54 -21.35 -16.61
CA ASN A 26 10.37 -20.21 -15.72
C ASN A 26 9.23 -19.30 -16.16
N ARG A 27 9.06 -19.08 -17.48
CA ARG A 27 7.89 -18.35 -18.02
C ARG A 27 6.60 -19.09 -17.68
N LYS A 28 6.53 -20.39 -17.97
CA LYS A 28 5.33 -21.20 -17.73
C LYS A 28 4.95 -21.24 -16.24
N VAL A 29 5.91 -21.39 -15.34
CA VAL A 29 5.68 -21.33 -13.89
C VAL A 29 5.16 -19.96 -13.47
N LYS A 30 5.73 -18.88 -14.03
CA LYS A 30 5.28 -17.51 -13.74
C LYS A 30 3.84 -17.30 -14.21
N ASP A 31 3.50 -17.75 -15.40
CA ASP A 31 2.17 -17.63 -15.98
C ASP A 31 1.13 -18.36 -15.12
N LEU A 32 1.41 -19.62 -14.73
CA LEU A 32 0.55 -20.38 -13.83
C LEU A 32 0.39 -19.72 -12.44
N CYS A 33 1.47 -19.17 -11.89
CA CYS A 33 1.41 -18.43 -10.62
C CYS A 33 0.57 -17.15 -10.75
N ASN A 34 0.69 -16.43 -11.85
CA ASN A 34 -0.12 -15.24 -12.11
C ASN A 34 -1.59 -15.61 -12.29
N GLU A 35 -1.90 -16.62 -13.08
CA GLU A 35 -3.27 -17.12 -13.27
C GLU A 35 -3.89 -17.55 -11.93
N ALA A 36 -3.16 -18.33 -11.13
CA ALA A 36 -3.64 -18.73 -9.80
C ALA A 36 -3.90 -17.53 -8.87
N LYS A 37 -3.06 -16.49 -8.96
CA LYS A 37 -3.25 -15.24 -8.21
C LYS A 37 -4.47 -14.45 -8.72
N ASP A 38 -4.67 -14.40 -10.02
CA ASP A 38 -5.79 -13.69 -10.65
C ASP A 38 -7.12 -14.40 -10.34
N LEU A 39 -7.15 -15.73 -10.39
CA LEU A 39 -8.29 -16.54 -9.95
C LEU A 39 -8.62 -16.32 -8.48
N TRP A 40 -7.60 -16.32 -7.62
CA TRP A 40 -7.78 -16.04 -6.21
C TRP A 40 -8.35 -14.63 -5.99
N THR A 41 -7.76 -13.61 -6.62
CA THR A 41 -8.22 -12.21 -6.50
C THR A 41 -9.65 -12.05 -6.99
N THR A 42 -9.98 -12.65 -8.15
CA THR A 42 -11.32 -12.63 -8.72
C THR A 42 -12.35 -13.29 -7.80
N ARG A 43 -11.99 -14.42 -7.19
CA ARG A 43 -12.84 -15.11 -6.21
C ARG A 43 -13.10 -14.25 -4.98
N GLU A 44 -12.07 -13.61 -4.42
CA GLU A 44 -12.23 -12.73 -3.27
C GLU A 44 -13.11 -11.52 -3.61
N CYS A 45 -12.90 -10.89 -4.76
CA CYS A 45 -13.72 -9.78 -5.25
C CYS A 45 -15.18 -10.18 -5.42
N ASN A 46 -15.45 -11.32 -6.05
CA ASN A 46 -16.81 -11.85 -6.21
C ASN A 46 -17.47 -12.14 -4.85
N GLY A 47 -16.73 -12.73 -3.90
CA GLY A 47 -17.20 -12.95 -2.54
C GLY A 47 -17.60 -11.63 -1.87
N ILE A 48 -16.73 -10.62 -1.92
CA ILE A 48 -16.97 -9.27 -1.38
C ILE A 48 -18.19 -8.62 -2.04
N GLN A 49 -18.34 -8.75 -3.36
CA GLN A 49 -19.47 -8.17 -4.11
C GLN A 49 -20.82 -8.74 -3.66
N VAL A 50 -20.90 -10.05 -3.37
CA VAL A 50 -22.10 -10.69 -2.82
C VAL A 50 -22.50 -10.08 -1.47
N TYR A 51 -21.52 -9.78 -0.61
CA TYR A 51 -21.78 -9.14 0.69
C TYR A 51 -22.14 -7.65 0.57
N SER A 52 -21.72 -6.96 -0.49
CA SER A 52 -22.07 -5.54 -0.71
C SER A 52 -23.59 -5.33 -0.84
N ASN A 53 -24.29 -6.34 -1.36
CA ASN A 53 -25.76 -6.34 -1.49
C ASN A 53 -26.48 -6.67 -0.17
N SER A 54 -25.74 -7.02 0.89
CA SER A 54 -26.28 -7.25 2.23
C SER A 54 -26.03 -6.03 3.11
N SER A 55 -26.98 -5.65 3.98
CA SER A 55 -26.88 -4.49 4.91
C SER A 55 -25.73 -4.59 5.95
N LYS A 56 -24.75 -5.47 5.78
CA LYS A 56 -23.59 -5.66 6.66
C LYS A 56 -22.38 -4.86 6.19
N SER A 57 -22.56 -3.54 6.07
CA SER A 57 -21.54 -2.60 5.58
C SER A 57 -20.19 -2.67 6.33
N LYS A 58 -20.20 -2.90 7.66
CA LYS A 58 -18.96 -3.03 8.44
C LYS A 58 -18.12 -4.27 8.07
N TYR A 59 -18.77 -5.43 7.97
CA TYR A 59 -18.10 -6.68 7.60
C TYR A 59 -17.52 -6.60 6.19
N PHE A 60 -18.27 -5.99 5.25
CA PHE A 60 -17.79 -5.71 3.91
C PHE A 60 -16.53 -4.84 3.88
N LEU A 61 -16.50 -3.76 4.67
CA LEU A 61 -15.34 -2.88 4.78
C LEU A 61 -14.12 -3.59 5.38
N ASP A 62 -14.32 -4.47 6.36
CA ASP A 62 -13.22 -5.23 6.97
C ASP A 62 -12.65 -6.27 5.99
N GLN A 63 -13.49 -6.96 5.21
CA GLN A 63 -13.02 -7.86 4.15
C GLN A 63 -12.23 -7.14 3.04
N ILE A 64 -12.67 -5.93 2.64
CA ILE A 64 -11.90 -5.09 1.71
C ILE A 64 -10.55 -4.72 2.31
N LYS A 65 -10.51 -4.33 3.60
CA LYS A 65 -9.25 -4.02 4.27
C LYS A 65 -8.34 -5.24 4.33
N ASP A 66 -8.83 -6.45 4.54
CA ASP A 66 -8.01 -7.65 4.58
C ASP A 66 -7.42 -8.05 3.21
N VAL A 67 -8.16 -7.78 2.13
CA VAL A 67 -7.66 -7.98 0.76
C VAL A 67 -6.65 -6.89 0.37
N VAL A 68 -6.91 -5.63 0.73
CA VAL A 68 -6.11 -4.45 0.31
C VAL A 68 -4.93 -4.16 1.25
N SER A 69 -5.09 -4.28 2.57
CA SER A 69 -4.12 -3.84 3.59
C SER A 69 -3.00 -4.84 3.89
N ARG A 70 -2.75 -5.84 3.04
CA ARG A 70 -1.62 -6.79 3.24
C ARG A 70 -0.25 -6.13 3.17
N LYS A 71 -0.17 -4.86 2.79
CA LYS A 71 1.01 -4.03 2.97
C LYS A 71 0.69 -3.02 4.06
N PRO A 72 1.19 -3.18 5.29
CA PRO A 72 1.23 -2.04 6.21
C PRO A 72 1.94 -0.92 5.46
N SER A 73 1.28 0.23 5.30
CA SER A 73 2.01 1.40 4.81
C SER A 73 3.19 1.60 5.77
N PRO A 74 4.41 1.78 5.27
CA PRO A 74 5.50 2.15 6.16
C PRO A 74 5.03 3.41 6.88
N LYS A 75 4.87 3.32 8.20
CA LYS A 75 4.60 4.51 9.01
C LYS A 75 5.81 5.41 8.77
N SER A 76 5.63 6.47 8.00
CA SER A 76 6.66 7.49 7.79
C SER A 76 6.91 8.17 9.14
N GLY A 77 7.74 7.54 9.95
CA GLY A 77 8.12 8.00 11.28
C GLY A 77 9.25 8.98 11.22
N CYS A 78 9.29 9.87 10.23
CA CYS A 78 10.33 10.89 10.14
C CYS A 78 9.76 12.30 10.05
N ILE A 79 10.33 13.21 10.83
CA ILE A 79 9.96 14.63 10.86
C ILE A 79 11.22 15.49 10.81
N LYS A 80 11.16 16.65 10.17
CA LYS A 80 12.28 17.60 10.21
C LYS A 80 12.29 18.36 11.53
N SER A 81 13.43 18.33 12.19
CA SER A 81 13.75 19.21 13.30
C SER A 81 13.80 20.68 12.84
N ARG A 82 13.84 21.60 13.81
CA ARG A 82 13.96 23.04 13.54
C ARG A 82 15.24 23.41 12.77
N SER A 83 16.33 22.67 12.95
CA SER A 83 17.59 22.85 12.22
C SER A 83 17.62 22.17 10.85
N GLY A 84 16.52 21.54 10.43
CA GLY A 84 16.41 20.84 9.15
C GLY A 84 16.89 19.38 9.16
N GLN A 85 17.44 18.88 10.27
CA GLN A 85 17.81 17.47 10.44
C GLN A 85 16.57 16.58 10.49
N ILE A 86 16.61 15.42 9.81
CA ILE A 86 15.54 14.42 9.83
C ILE A 86 15.62 13.62 11.14
N LEU A 87 14.57 13.70 11.96
CA LEU A 87 14.38 12.93 13.17
C LEU A 87 13.61 11.66 12.84
N MET A 88 14.14 10.50 13.21
CA MET A 88 13.47 9.19 13.06
C MET A 88 13.15 8.53 14.40
N ASP A 89 13.65 9.07 15.50
CA ASP A 89 13.41 8.58 16.86
C ASP A 89 12.05 9.08 17.39
N ILE A 90 11.32 8.19 18.09
CA ILE A 90 9.98 8.47 18.62
C ILE A 90 10.02 9.64 19.60
N ASN A 91 11.00 9.70 20.50
CA ASN A 91 11.09 10.78 21.49
C ASN A 91 11.45 12.10 20.81
N GLY A 92 12.35 12.07 19.82
CA GLY A 92 12.67 13.22 19.00
C GLY A 92 11.45 13.79 18.26
N ILE A 93 10.61 12.91 17.70
CA ILE A 93 9.37 13.29 17.01
C ILE A 93 8.37 13.93 17.99
N LEU A 94 8.13 13.30 19.14
CA LEU A 94 7.22 13.83 20.16
C LEU A 94 7.66 15.22 20.66
N LYS A 95 8.95 15.38 20.94
CA LYS A 95 9.53 16.66 21.35
C LYS A 95 9.35 17.73 20.26
N ARG A 96 9.56 17.37 18.98
CA ARG A 96 9.37 18.30 17.86
C ARG A 96 7.91 18.73 17.71
N TRP A 97 6.95 17.83 17.95
CA TRP A 97 5.53 18.15 17.96
C TRP A 97 5.15 19.11 19.10
N SER A 98 5.66 18.88 20.32
CA SER A 98 5.44 19.80 21.45
C SER A 98 5.96 21.20 21.13
N GLN A 99 7.20 21.28 20.65
CA GLN A 99 7.83 22.55 20.27
C GLN A 99 7.05 23.27 19.16
N TYR A 100 6.56 22.55 18.16
CA TYR A 100 5.77 23.13 17.08
C TYR A 100 4.47 23.75 17.60
N VAL A 101 3.78 23.05 18.52
CA VAL A 101 2.53 23.50 19.10
C VAL A 101 2.75 24.74 19.96
N GLU A 102 3.78 24.74 20.81
CA GLU A 102 4.18 25.91 21.60
C GLU A 102 4.49 27.11 20.70
N GLU A 103 5.33 26.94 19.67
CA GLU A 103 5.64 27.99 18.69
C GLU A 103 4.39 28.52 17.95
N LEU A 104 3.41 27.65 17.70
CA LEU A 104 2.18 28.00 16.99
C LEU A 104 1.21 28.80 17.88
N PHE A 105 1.16 28.52 19.17
CA PHE A 105 0.26 29.21 20.11
C PHE A 105 0.88 30.45 20.75
N ASP A 106 2.22 30.51 20.86
CA ASP A 106 2.96 31.73 21.22
C ASP A 106 3.12 32.69 20.02
N ASP A 107 2.49 32.36 18.90
CA ASP A 107 2.52 33.14 17.69
C ASP A 107 1.72 34.44 17.83
N VAL A 108 2.42 35.52 18.17
CA VAL A 108 1.86 36.87 18.35
C VAL A 108 1.59 37.59 17.02
N ARG A 109 1.52 36.87 15.88
CA ARG A 109 1.23 37.47 14.57
C ARG A 109 -0.12 38.21 14.61
N VAL A 110 -0.06 39.55 14.61
CA VAL A 110 -1.23 40.47 14.62
C VAL A 110 -2.13 40.29 13.39
N ARG A 111 -1.58 39.77 12.29
CA ARG A 111 -2.32 39.46 11.06
C ARG A 111 -2.33 37.96 10.84
N ARG A 112 -3.52 37.38 10.65
CA ARG A 112 -3.65 36.04 10.07
C ARG A 112 -2.87 36.02 8.76
N PRO A 113 -1.99 35.03 8.52
CA PRO A 113 -1.42 34.84 7.20
C PRO A 113 -2.57 34.69 6.19
N PRO A 114 -2.43 35.24 4.97
CA PRO A 114 -3.47 35.12 3.95
C PRO A 114 -3.77 33.63 3.75
N PHE A 115 -5.04 33.28 3.86
CA PHE A 115 -5.50 31.95 3.49
C PHE A 115 -5.15 31.77 2.01
N TRP A 116 -4.24 30.86 1.69
CA TRP A 116 -3.95 30.53 0.30
C TRP A 116 -5.06 29.62 -0.20
N ASN A 117 -6.16 30.22 -0.68
CA ASN A 117 -7.24 29.52 -1.37
C ASN A 117 -6.87 29.07 -2.79
N ASN A 118 -5.57 28.95 -3.10
CA ASN A 118 -5.10 28.39 -4.36
C ASN A 118 -5.16 26.85 -4.33
N GLY A 119 -6.24 26.29 -3.79
CA GLY A 119 -6.59 24.92 -4.08
C GLY A 119 -6.74 24.78 -5.61
N PRO A 120 -6.35 23.64 -6.20
CA PRO A 120 -6.58 23.43 -7.63
C PRO A 120 -8.05 23.72 -7.93
N PRO A 121 -8.37 24.48 -9.00
CA PRO A 121 -9.74 24.78 -9.35
C PRO A 121 -10.50 23.45 -9.45
N PHE A 122 -11.66 23.39 -8.79
CA PHE A 122 -12.60 22.30 -9.03
C PHE A 122 -12.88 22.31 -10.53
N MET A 123 -12.52 21.22 -11.20
CA MET A 123 -12.83 21.07 -12.62
C MET A 123 -14.35 20.99 -12.72
N GLU A 124 -14.98 22.09 -13.11
CA GLU A 124 -16.34 22.06 -13.63
C GLU A 124 -16.29 21.27 -14.93
N GLU A 125 -16.90 20.09 -14.91
CA GLU A 125 -17.08 19.25 -16.09
C GLU A 125 -17.91 20.01 -17.13
N VAL A 126 -17.40 20.04 -18.36
CA VAL A 126 -18.07 20.55 -19.57
C VAL A 126 -18.99 19.49 -20.15
#